data_AF-A0A967SCC1-F1
#
_entry.id   AF-A0A967SCC1-F1
#
_cell.length_a   1.000
_cell.length_b   1.000
_cell.length_c   1.000
_cell.angle_alpha   90.00
_cell.angle_beta   90.00
_cell.angle_gamma   90.00
#
_symmetry.space_group_name_H-M   'P 1'
#
loop_
_entity.id
_entity.type
_entity.pdbx_description
1 polymer ?
#
loop_
_entity_poly.entity_id
_entity_poly.type
_entity_poly.pdbx_seq_one_letter_code
_entity_poly.pdbx_strand_id
1 'polypeptide(L)' 'RVPVPEPALKVAAAVSEGLARLTRRPAIFDRAKARELVAAWKCETESARRELGFEASMPLAEGLEQTAAWYQSRGWL' A
#
# COMPACT_ATOMS: atom_id res chain seq x y z
N ARG A 1 7.88 -8.97 12.03
CA ARG A 1 6.59 -8.31 11.68
C ARG A 1 5.94 -7.87 13.00
N VAL A 2 5.58 -6.60 13.13
CA VAL A 2 4.84 -6.09 14.31
C VAL A 2 3.36 -6.02 13.93
N PRO A 3 2.46 -6.79 14.57
CA PRO A 3 1.04 -6.71 14.27
C PRO A 3 0.50 -5.36 14.77
N VAL A 4 -0.17 -4.62 13.89
CA VAL A 4 -0.82 -3.34 14.22
C VAL A 4 -2.33 -3.55 14.23
N PRO A 5 -3.01 -3.34 15.38
CA PRO A 5 -4.46 -3.44 15.43
C PRO A 5 -5.14 -2.39 14.53
N GLU A 6 -6.21 -2.77 13.84
CA GLU A 6 -6.99 -1.87 12.98
C GLU A 6 -7.44 -0.57 13.69
N PRO A 7 -7.92 -0.58 14.96
CA PRO A 7 -8.24 0.65 15.66
C PRO A 7 -7.05 1.60 15.80
N ALA A 8 -5.85 1.06 16.07
CA ALA A 8 -4.64 1.86 16.20
C ALA A 8 -4.28 2.51 14.86
N LEU A 9 -4.40 1.79 13.75
CA LEU A 9 -4.16 2.33 12.41
C LEU A 9 -5.15 3.46 12.07
N LYS A 10 -6.44 3.28 12.38
CA LYS A 10 -7.47 4.31 12.15
C LYS A 10 -7.25 5.57 13.00
N VAL A 11 -6.84 5.40 14.26
CA VAL A 11 -6.51 6.54 15.14
C VAL A 11 -5.29 7.29 14.61
N ALA A 12 -4.21 6.58 14.24
CA ALA A 12 -3.03 7.19 13.66
C ALA A 12 -3.35 8.01 12.39
N ALA A 13 -4.21 7.48 11.52
CA ALA A 13 -4.68 8.17 10.32
C ALA A 13 -5.49 9.42 10.64
N ALA A 14 -6.39 9.36 11.61
CA ALA A 14 -7.19 10.51 12.05
C ALA A 14 -6.31 11.64 12.62
N VAL A 15 -5.27 11.29 13.38
CA VAL A 15 -4.30 12.24 13.93
C VAL A 15 -3.46 12.86 12.82
N SER A 16 -2.92 12.04 11.90
CA SER A 16 -2.13 12.49 10.76
C SER A 16 -2.89 13.48 9.88
N GLU A 17 -4.15 13.17 9.57
CA GLU A 17 -5.03 14.06 8.78
C GLU A 17 -5.38 15.35 9.54
N GLY A 18 -5.58 15.29 10.86
CA GLY A 18 -5.77 16.48 11.70
C GLY A 18 -4.56 17.41 11.67
N LEU A 19 -3.35 16.84 11.79
CA LEU A 19 -2.11 17.60 11.72
C LEU A 19 -1.87 18.18 10.33
N ALA A 20 -2.19 17.44 9.27
CA ALA A 20 -2.12 17.92 7.89
C ALA A 20 -2.99 19.17 7.69
N ARG A 21 -4.22 19.16 8.22
CA ARG A 21 -5.12 20.32 8.17
C ARG A 21 -4.57 21.52 8.95
N LEU A 22 -4.00 21.28 10.14
CA LEU A 22 -3.42 22.34 10.97
C LEU A 22 -2.17 22.97 10.32
N THR A 23 -1.31 22.13 9.74
CA THR A 23 -0.03 22.56 9.14
C THR A 23 -0.18 23.00 7.68
N ARG A 24 -1.34 22.79 7.06
CA ARG A 24 -1.60 22.96 5.61
C ARG A 24 -0.62 22.18 4.74
N ARG A 25 -0.11 21.05 5.22
CA ARG A 25 0.76 20.14 4.49
C ARG A 25 0.02 18.83 4.25
N PRO A 26 0.02 18.29 3.01
CA PRO A 26 -0.69 17.05 2.72
C PRO A 26 -0.07 15.89 3.51
N ALA A 27 -0.92 15.02 4.06
CA ALA A 27 -0.49 13.76 4.67
C ALA A 27 -0.50 12.65 3.62
N ILE A 28 0.61 11.91 3.52
CA ILE A 28 0.67 10.66 2.74
C ILE A 28 -0.20 9.57 3.39
N PHE A 29 -0.37 9.64 4.71
CA PHE A 29 -1.16 8.70 5.49
C PHE A 29 -2.38 9.41 6.10
N ASP A 30 -3.57 9.06 5.62
CA ASP A 30 -4.86 9.62 6.05
C ASP A 30 -5.92 8.53 6.26
N ARG A 31 -7.16 8.93 6.55
CA ARG A 31 -8.26 7.96 6.77
C ARG A 31 -8.64 7.17 5.51
N ALA A 32 -8.40 7.69 4.31
CA ALA A 32 -8.62 6.94 3.07
C ALA A 32 -7.56 5.85 2.93
N LYS A 33 -6.29 6.19 3.14
CA LYS A 33 -5.16 5.25 3.15
C LYS A 33 -5.35 4.16 4.20
N ALA A 34 -5.81 4.50 5.41
CA ALA A 34 -6.09 3.49 6.43
C ALA A 34 -7.21 2.53 6.02
N ARG A 35 -8.28 3.02 5.37
CA ARG A 35 -9.35 2.15 4.84
C ARG A 35 -8.85 1.21 3.76
N GLU A 36 -7.96 1.69 2.88
CA GLU A 36 -7.32 0.85 1.87
C GLU A 36 -6.48 -0.26 2.50
N LEU A 37 -5.67 0.05 3.52
CA LEU A 37 -4.76 -0.91 4.16
C LEU A 37 -5.46 -2.03 4.94
N VAL A 38 -6.66 -1.77 5.48
CA VAL A 38 -7.44 -2.78 6.23
C VAL A 38 -8.37 -3.59 5.34
N ALA A 39 -8.58 -3.17 4.09
CA ALA A 39 -9.42 -3.90 3.15
C ALA A 39 -8.71 -5.17 2.66
N ALA A 40 -9.49 -6.20 2.37
CA ALA A 40 -9.01 -7.48 1.84
C ALA A 40 -8.73 -7.39 0.33
N TRP A 41 -7.70 -6.64 -0.06
CA TRP A 41 -7.26 -6.57 -1.44
C TRP A 41 -6.68 -7.90 -1.90
N LYS A 42 -7.00 -8.29 -3.14
CA LYS A 42 -6.33 -9.36 -3.87
C LYS A 42 -5.66 -8.76 -5.09
N CYS A 43 -4.41 -9.15 -5.34
CA CYS A 43 -3.71 -8.84 -6.56
C CYS A 43 -3.52 -10.15 -7.33
N GLU A 44 -4.41 -10.41 -8.28
CA GLU A 44 -4.40 -11.61 -9.12
C GLU A 44 -4.79 -11.25 -10.56
N THR A 45 -4.35 -12.05 -11.52
CA THR A 45 -4.52 -11.79 -12.97
C THR A 45 -5.47 -12.77 -13.64
N GLU A 46 -6.10 -13.68 -12.90
CA GLU A 46 -6.92 -14.78 -13.44
C GLU A 46 -8.07 -14.29 -14.34
N SER A 47 -8.78 -13.23 -13.93
CA SER A 47 -9.85 -12.65 -14.77
C SER A 47 -9.31 -12.06 -16.06
N ALA A 48 -8.20 -11.30 -15.97
CA ALA A 48 -7.56 -10.68 -17.13
C ALA A 48 -7.01 -11.73 -18.10
N ARG A 49 -6.46 -12.83 -17.58
CA ARG A 49 -6.00 -13.95 -18.38
C ARG A 49 -7.13 -14.61 -19.15
N ARG A 50 -8.24 -14.91 -18.48
CA ARG A 50 -9.42 -15.56 -19.08
C ARG A 50 -10.12 -14.68 -20.12
N GLU A 51 -10.25 -13.38 -19.84
CA GLU A 51 -11.08 -12.48 -20.64
C GLU A 51 -10.30 -11.74 -21.73
N LEU A 52 -9.01 -11.47 -21.49
CA LEU A 52 -8.19 -10.64 -22.36
C LEU A 52 -6.96 -11.38 -22.93
N GLY A 53 -6.75 -12.64 -22.55
CA GLY A 53 -5.52 -13.37 -22.89
C GLY A 53 -4.27 -12.74 -22.28
N PHE A 54 -4.43 -11.94 -21.22
CA PHE A 54 -3.32 -11.26 -20.57
C PHE A 54 -2.44 -12.26 -19.82
N GLU A 55 -1.14 -12.22 -20.10
CA GLU A 55 -0.12 -12.98 -19.39
C GLU A 55 0.95 -11.99 -18.91
N ALA A 56 1.20 -11.96 -17.60
CA ALA A 56 2.24 -11.09 -17.05
C ALA A 56 3.62 -11.66 -17.41
N SER A 57 4.51 -10.82 -17.94
CA SER A 57 5.88 -11.25 -18.27
C SER A 57 6.75 -11.56 -17.06
N MET A 58 6.34 -11.11 -15.87
CA MET A 58 7.05 -11.28 -14.62
C MET A 58 6.06 -11.70 -13.52
N PRO A 59 6.38 -12.73 -12.71
CA PRO A 59 5.62 -13.07 -11.52
C PRO A 59 5.57 -11.91 -10.52
N LEU A 60 4.41 -11.68 -9.89
CA LEU A 60 4.22 -10.58 -8.94
C LEU A 60 5.24 -10.61 -7.79
N ALA A 61 5.53 -11.79 -7.23
CA ALA A 61 6.47 -11.94 -6.13
C ALA A 61 7.89 -11.48 -6.52
N GLU A 62 8.34 -11.88 -7.71
CA GLU A 62 9.66 -11.50 -8.24
C GLU A 62 9.74 -9.98 -8.46
N GLY A 63 8.73 -9.38 -9.09
CA GLY A 63 8.70 -7.94 -9.31
C GLY A 63 8.69 -7.13 -8.02
N LEU A 64 7.99 -7.61 -6.98
CA LEU A 64 7.98 -6.99 -5.66
C LEU A 64 9.35 -7.06 -4.97
N GLU A 65 10.02 -8.22 -5.03
CA GLU A 65 11.36 -8.39 -4.46
C GLU A 65 12.38 -7.46 -5.14
N GLN A 66 12.38 -7.42 -6.48
CA GLN A 66 13.28 -6.54 -7.24
C GLN A 66 13.03 -5.07 -6.92
N THR A 67 11.76 -4.66 -6.85
CA THR A 67 11.39 -3.28 -6.52
C THR A 67 11.82 -2.92 -5.09
N ALA A 68 11.59 -3.81 -4.11
CA ALA A 68 11.99 -3.57 -2.72
C ALA A 68 13.51 -3.47 -2.56
N ALA A 69 14.27 -4.33 -3.25
CA ALA A 69 15.74 -4.27 -3.26
C ALA A 69 16.26 -2.97 -3.88
N TRP A 70 15.62 -2.50 -4.96
CA TRP A 70 15.96 -1.22 -5.58
C TRP A 70 15.74 -0.04 -4.61
N TYR A 71 14.59 0.02 -3.93
CA TYR A 71 14.31 1.08 -2.96
C TYR A 71 15.32 1.09 -1.80
N GLN A 72 15.70 -0.07 -1.28
CA GLN A 72 16.72 -0.21 -0.24
C GLN A 72 18.09 0.29 -0.75
N SER A 73 18.47 -0.05 -1.98
CA SER A 73 19.74 0.41 -2.57
C SER A 73 19.82 1.93 -2.76
N ARG A 74 18.66 2.60 -2.84
CA ARG A 74 18.54 4.06 -2.94
C ARG A 74 18.46 4.74 -1.57
N GLY A 75 18.34 3.98 -0.48
CA GLY A 75 18.10 4.50 0.87
C GLY A 75 16.71 5.13 1.05
N TRP A 76 15.71 4.67 0.29
CA TRP A 76 14.32 5.14 0.40
C TRP A 76 13.46 4.27 1.33
N LEU A 77 13.95 3.09 1.66
CA LEU A 77 13.45 2.19 2.70
C LEU A 77 14.51 2.09 3.78
#